data_AF-A0AAU6QP72-F1
#
_entry.id   AF-A0AAU6QP72-F1
#
_cell.length_a   1.000
_cell.length_b   1.000
_cell.length_c   1.000
_cell.angle_alpha   90.00
_cell.angle_beta   90.00
_cell.angle_gamma   90.00
#
_symmetry.space_group_name_H-M   'P 1'
#
loop_
_entity.id
_entity.type
_entity.pdbx_description
1 polymer ?
#
loop_
_entity_poly.entity_id
_entity_poly.type
_entity_poly.pdbx_seq_one_letter_code
_entity_poly.pdbx_strand_id
1 'polypeptide(L)'
;MLFPTRKSFERYSSDGLTYFSTGLHPNPRLFKYLWQIWTPDSPLEGEEFLRSGPLLSTGKFVEIEQQMLQARKSGFVYNRCRVRMGLGSPFNLDHPRWKVTEWAPSWDDDPDPVWNGYK
;
A
#
# COMPACT_ATOMS: atom_id res chain seq x y z
N MET A 1 3.06 11.13 -9.64
CA MET A 1 2.04 10.33 -8.93
C MET A 1 0.72 11.08 -9.03
N LEU A 2 -0.37 10.44 -9.46
CA LEU A 2 -1.69 11.10 -9.57
C LEU A 2 -2.32 11.19 -8.18
N PHE A 3 -2.69 12.40 -7.76
CA PHE A 3 -3.40 12.61 -6.51
C PHE A 3 -4.87 12.18 -6.61
N PRO A 4 -5.40 11.46 -5.61
CA PRO A 4 -6.77 11.00 -5.64
C PRO A 4 -7.74 12.13 -5.29
N THR A 5 -8.39 12.70 -6.30
CA THR A 5 -9.46 13.68 -6.14
C THR A 5 -10.64 13.26 -7.01
N ARG A 6 -11.86 13.69 -6.70
CA ARG A 6 -13.06 13.48 -7.52
C ARG A 6 -12.85 13.98 -8.93
N LYS A 7 -12.21 15.14 -9.08
CA LYS A 7 -11.83 15.68 -10.40
C LYS A 7 -10.85 14.77 -11.14
N SER A 8 -9.84 14.24 -10.44
CA SER A 8 -8.91 13.25 -11.02
C SER A 8 -9.66 11.98 -11.40
N PHE A 9 -10.62 11.55 -10.58
CA PHE A 9 -11.42 10.35 -10.79
C PHE A 9 -12.33 10.49 -12.02
N GLU A 10 -13.07 11.58 -12.16
CA GLU A 10 -13.86 11.86 -13.37
C GLU A 10 -13.03 11.80 -14.65
N ARG A 11 -11.76 12.20 -14.59
CA ARG A 11 -10.88 12.26 -15.76
C ARG A 11 -10.13 10.97 -16.05
N TYR A 12 -9.75 10.23 -15.02
CA TYR A 12 -8.81 9.10 -15.14
C TYR A 12 -9.37 7.78 -14.62
N SER A 13 -10.58 7.77 -14.05
CA SER A 13 -11.22 6.50 -13.69
C SER A 13 -11.52 5.67 -14.92
N SER A 14 -11.29 4.38 -14.78
CA SER A 14 -11.81 3.34 -15.66
C SER A 14 -12.84 2.53 -14.90
N ASP A 15 -13.55 1.64 -15.61
CA ASP A 15 -14.30 0.58 -14.95
C ASP A 15 -13.32 -0.28 -14.12
N GLY A 16 -13.56 -0.37 -12.81
CA GLY A 16 -12.70 -1.06 -11.86
C GLY A 16 -11.58 -0.20 -11.25
N LEU A 17 -10.54 -0.87 -10.76
CA LEU A 17 -9.46 -0.24 -10.00
C LEU A 17 -8.34 0.23 -10.93
N THR A 18 -7.93 1.49 -10.77
CA THR A 18 -6.77 2.05 -11.46
C THR A 18 -5.57 2.09 -10.52
N TYR A 19 -4.45 1.49 -10.94
CA TYR A 19 -3.28 1.30 -10.08
C TYR A 19 -2.23 2.39 -10.32
N PHE A 20 -1.86 3.08 -9.24
CA PHE A 20 -0.71 3.98 -9.16
C PHE A 20 0.34 3.44 -8.17
N SER A 21 0.34 2.11 -7.97
CA SER A 21 1.22 1.37 -7.08
C SER A 21 2.48 0.87 -7.80
N THR A 22 3.48 0.51 -7.01
CA THR A 22 4.69 -0.19 -7.45
C THR A 22 4.53 -1.70 -7.30
N GLY A 23 5.27 -2.48 -8.10
CA GLY A 23 5.29 -3.95 -7.97
C GLY A 23 5.84 -4.42 -6.62
N LEU A 24 5.40 -5.60 -6.19
CA LEU A 24 5.93 -6.27 -5.01
C LEU A 24 7.33 -6.81 -5.29
N HIS A 25 8.27 -6.56 -4.37
CA HIS A 25 9.62 -7.07 -4.46
C HIS A 25 9.63 -8.60 -4.24
N PRO A 26 10.35 -9.40 -5.05
CA PRO A 26 10.30 -10.87 -4.97
C PRO A 26 10.69 -11.46 -3.60
N ASN A 27 11.52 -10.75 -2.85
CA ASN A 27 11.85 -11.12 -1.47
C ASN A 27 10.94 -10.37 -0.47
N PRO A 28 9.94 -11.04 0.12
CA PRO A 28 8.97 -10.43 1.03
C PRO A 28 9.56 -10.12 2.42
N ARG A 29 10.73 -10.66 2.74
CA ARG A 29 11.43 -10.40 4.01
C ARG A 29 12.12 -9.03 4.05
N LEU A 30 12.30 -8.37 2.90
CA LEU A 30 12.96 -7.06 2.82
C LEU A 30 12.00 -5.89 3.02
N PHE A 31 10.80 -6.00 2.47
CA PHE A 31 9.84 -4.89 2.43
C PHE A 31 8.46 -5.35 2.85
N LYS A 32 7.82 -4.53 3.68
CA LYS A 32 6.38 -4.59 3.93
C LYS A 32 5.69 -3.60 3.00
N TYR A 33 4.61 -4.02 2.37
CA TYR A 33 3.81 -3.14 1.52
C TYR A 33 2.54 -2.73 2.25
N LEU A 34 2.32 -1.43 2.30
CA LEU A 34 1.09 -0.84 2.81
C LEU A 34 0.31 -0.29 1.64
N TRP A 35 -0.95 -0.65 1.57
CA TRP A 35 -1.85 -0.33 0.48
C TRP A 35 -2.89 0.70 0.92
N GLN A 36 -3.34 1.52 -0.02
CA GLN A 36 -4.47 2.42 0.17
C GLN A 36 -5.36 2.33 -1.06
N ILE A 37 -6.67 2.31 -0.84
CA ILE A 37 -7.66 2.38 -1.92
C ILE A 37 -8.49 3.63 -1.69
N TRP A 38 -8.45 4.55 -2.64
CA TRP A 38 -9.30 5.73 -2.62
C TRP A 38 -10.54 5.49 -3.47
N THR A 39 -11.69 5.91 -2.96
CA THR A 39 -12.96 5.97 -3.71
C THR A 39 -13.55 7.38 -3.60
N PRO A 40 -14.47 7.78 -4.51
CA PRO A 40 -15.15 9.08 -4.44
C PRO A 40 -15.91 9.35 -3.14
N ASP A 41 -16.29 8.28 -2.43
CA ASP A 41 -16.96 8.30 -1.13
C ASP A 41 -16.01 8.67 0.02
N SER A 42 -14.69 8.67 -0.22
CA SER A 42 -13.70 9.07 0.77
C SER A 42 -13.93 10.53 1.20
N PRO A 43 -13.89 10.81 2.51
CA PRO A 43 -13.93 12.19 3.00
C PRO A 43 -12.62 12.94 2.73
N LEU A 44 -11.53 12.20 2.50
CA LEU A 44 -10.19 12.76 2.24
C LEU A 44 -9.87 12.72 0.74
N GLU A 45 -9.17 13.74 0.26
CA GLU A 45 -8.68 13.84 -1.11
C GLU A 45 -7.20 14.26 -1.14
N GLY A 46 -6.56 14.04 -2.28
CA GLY A 46 -5.23 14.53 -2.59
C GLY A 46 -4.15 13.99 -1.66
N GLU A 47 -3.26 14.88 -1.25
CA GLU A 47 -2.15 14.57 -0.36
C GLU A 47 -2.61 14.12 1.03
N GLU A 48 -3.73 14.66 1.51
CA GLU A 48 -4.26 14.31 2.83
C GLU A 48 -4.66 12.84 2.90
N PHE A 49 -5.28 12.30 1.85
CA PHE A 49 -5.55 10.88 1.76
C PHE A 49 -4.26 10.04 1.73
N LEU A 50 -3.25 10.44 0.95
CA LEU A 50 -2.00 9.67 0.86
C LEU A 50 -1.20 9.69 2.18
N ARG A 51 -1.36 10.76 2.98
CA ARG A 51 -0.71 10.88 4.29
C ARG A 51 -1.46 10.13 5.38
N SER A 52 -2.77 10.36 5.48
CA SER A 52 -3.58 9.99 6.65
C SER A 52 -4.69 8.99 6.35
N GLY A 53 -4.88 8.61 5.09
CA GLY A 53 -5.89 7.65 4.68
C GLY A 53 -5.61 6.24 5.23
N PRO A 54 -6.63 5.37 5.26
CA PRO A 54 -6.51 4.02 5.80
C PRO A 54 -5.39 3.23 5.13
N LEU A 55 -4.55 2.59 5.94
CA LEU A 55 -3.48 1.71 5.46
C LEU A 55 -3.90 0.26 5.64
N LEU A 56 -3.68 -0.53 4.59
CA LEU A 56 -4.04 -1.93 4.54
C LEU A 56 -2.77 -2.78 4.41
N SER A 57 -2.75 -3.92 5.10
CA SER A 57 -1.80 -5.00 4.82
C SER A 57 -2.05 -5.57 3.43
N THR A 58 -1.09 -6.33 2.89
CA THR A 58 -1.25 -6.91 1.55
C THR A 58 -2.42 -7.90 1.52
N GLY A 59 -2.56 -8.73 2.54
CA GLY A 59 -3.69 -9.65 2.66
C GLY A 59 -5.04 -8.93 2.72
N LYS A 60 -5.15 -7.86 3.52
CA LYS A 60 -6.40 -7.10 3.62
C LYS A 60 -6.74 -6.34 2.36
N PHE A 61 -5.73 -5.81 1.67
CA PHE A 61 -5.89 -5.15 0.39
C PHE A 61 -6.52 -6.09 -0.65
N VAL A 62 -5.99 -7.31 -0.80
CA VAL A 62 -6.51 -8.28 -1.79
C VAL A 62 -7.95 -8.68 -1.47
N GLU A 63 -8.29 -8.82 -0.20
CA GLU A 63 -9.68 -9.09 0.21
C GLU A 63 -10.64 -7.96 -0.23
N ILE A 64 -10.27 -6.70 0.05
CA ILE A 64 -11.09 -5.54 -0.32
C ILE A 64 -11.14 -5.35 -1.84
N GLU A 65 -10.01 -5.55 -2.53
CA GLU A 65 -9.92 -5.51 -3.98
C GLU A 65 -10.92 -6.48 -4.62
N GLN A 66 -10.95 -7.74 -4.17
CA GLN A 66 -11.91 -8.73 -4.66
C GLN A 66 -13.37 -8.31 -4.41
N GLN A 67 -13.67 -7.79 -3.22
CA GLN A 67 -15.01 -7.28 -2.89
C GLN A 67 -15.42 -6.13 -3.81
N MET A 68 -14.51 -5.19 -4.09
CA MET A 68 -14.76 -4.06 -4.98
C MET A 68 -14.98 -4.52 -6.42
N LEU A 69 -14.18 -5.46 -6.92
CA LEU A 69 -14.33 -6.01 -8.27
C LEU A 69 -15.67 -6.74 -8.42
N GLN A 70 -16.08 -7.53 -7.44
CA GLN A 70 -17.39 -8.20 -7.43
C GLN A 70 -18.55 -7.19 -7.42
N ALA A 71 -18.41 -6.11 -6.65
CA ALA A 71 -19.39 -5.02 -6.59
C ALA A 71 -19.30 -4.03 -7.76
N ARG A 72 -18.40 -4.25 -8.73
CA ARG A 72 -18.12 -3.35 -9.86
C ARG A 72 -17.84 -1.91 -9.41
N LYS A 73 -17.13 -1.75 -8.29
CA LYS A 73 -16.71 -0.45 -7.78
C LYS A 73 -15.38 -0.03 -8.40
N SER A 74 -15.29 1.25 -8.72
CA SER A 74 -14.06 1.88 -9.21
C SER A 74 -13.35 2.66 -8.11
N GLY A 75 -12.03 2.79 -8.24
CA GLY A 75 -11.19 3.45 -7.25
C GLY A 75 -9.73 3.53 -7.70
N PHE A 76 -8.93 4.27 -6.94
CA PHE A 76 -7.49 4.39 -7.17
C PHE A 76 -6.71 3.63 -6.12
N VAL A 77 -5.78 2.80 -6.57
CA VAL A 77 -4.94 1.97 -5.71
C VAL A 77 -3.54 2.55 -5.62
N TYR A 78 -3.05 2.67 -4.39
CA TYR A 78 -1.71 3.13 -4.08
C TYR A 78 -1.02 2.14 -3.17
N ASN A 79 0.30 2.09 -3.25
CA ASN A 79 1.09 1.43 -2.22
C ASN A 79 2.32 2.24 -1.85
N ARG A 80 2.84 1.94 -0.67
CA ARG A 80 4.15 2.37 -0.21
C ARG A 80 4.83 1.20 0.48
N CYS A 81 6.12 1.03 0.22
CA CYS A 81 6.92 0.02 0.89
C CYS A 81 7.62 0.62 2.11
N ARG A 82 7.68 -0.15 3.19
CA ARG A 82 8.53 0.10 4.36
C ARG A 82 9.54 -1.02 4.45
N VAL A 83 10.77 -0.66 4.80
CA VAL A 83 11.82 -1.65 4.99
C VAL A 83 11.54 -2.43 6.29
N ARG A 84 11.71 -3.75 6.27
CA ARG A 84 11.54 -4.60 7.44
C ARG A 84 12.79 -4.61 8.32
N MET A 85 12.58 -4.62 9.63
CA MET A 85 13.63 -4.89 10.62
C MET A 85 14.03 -6.37 10.64
N GLY A 86 15.25 -6.68 11.05
CA GLY A 86 15.65 -8.06 11.39
C GLY A 86 16.83 -8.63 10.59
N LEU A 87 17.30 -9.79 11.05
CA LEU A 87 18.56 -10.45 10.66
C LEU A 87 18.68 -10.81 9.16
N GLY A 88 17.58 -10.80 8.40
CA GLY A 88 17.57 -11.09 6.96
C GLY A 88 17.68 -9.85 6.04
N SER A 89 17.81 -8.67 6.63
CA SER A 89 17.83 -7.39 5.92
C SER A 89 19.27 -6.98 5.58
N PRO A 90 19.65 -6.79 4.30
CA PRO A 90 20.99 -6.34 3.92
C PRO A 90 21.21 -4.85 4.20
N PHE A 91 20.21 -4.15 4.74
CA PHE A 91 20.26 -2.72 4.95
C PHE A 91 21.12 -2.40 6.18
N ASN A 92 22.19 -1.63 5.97
CA ASN A 92 22.92 -1.02 7.06
C ASN A 92 22.03 0.02 7.75
N LEU A 93 21.50 -0.33 8.93
CA LEU A 93 20.56 0.49 9.69
C LEU A 93 21.18 1.82 10.17
N ASP A 94 22.51 1.87 10.34
CA ASP A 94 23.22 3.07 10.79
C ASP A 94 23.42 4.10 9.67
N HIS A 95 23.10 3.74 8.42
CA HIS A 95 23.26 4.64 7.29
C HIS A 95 22.32 5.86 7.40
N PRO A 96 22.80 7.11 7.20
CA PRO A 96 22.02 8.34 7.39
C PRO A 96 20.67 8.38 6.67
N ARG A 97 20.56 7.72 5.52
CA ARG A 97 19.31 7.57 4.74
C ARG A 97 18.13 7.05 5.59
N TRP A 98 18.41 6.23 6.60
CA TRP A 98 17.36 5.58 7.37
C TRP A 98 16.97 6.30 8.67
N LYS A 99 17.65 7.38 9.04
CA LYS A 99 17.41 8.12 10.29
C LYS A 99 15.99 8.68 10.42
N VAL A 100 15.29 8.86 9.31
CA VAL A 100 13.91 9.37 9.24
C VAL A 100 12.93 8.35 8.64
N THR A 101 13.36 7.09 8.50
CA THR A 101 12.53 6.04 7.90
C THR A 101 11.68 5.35 8.96
N GLU A 102 10.38 5.24 8.70
CA GLU A 102 9.50 4.36 9.46
C GLU A 102 9.70 2.91 9.03
N TRP A 103 10.21 2.10 9.94
CA TRP A 103 10.46 0.69 9.71
C TRP A 103 9.19 -0.14 9.89
N ALA A 104 9.11 -1.24 9.16
CA ALA A 104 8.14 -2.30 9.41
C ALA A 104 8.71 -3.35 10.37
N PRO A 105 7.85 -4.09 11.09
CA PRO A 105 8.27 -5.25 11.85
C PRO A 105 9.04 -6.26 11.00
N SER A 106 9.83 -7.10 11.67
CA SER A 106 10.44 -8.25 11.02
C SER A 106 9.38 -9.15 10.42
N TRP A 107 9.76 -9.97 9.44
CA TRP A 107 8.82 -10.93 8.83
C TRP A 107 8.17 -11.85 9.87
N ASP A 108 8.96 -12.32 10.82
CA ASP A 108 8.56 -13.32 11.80
C ASP A 108 7.67 -12.70 12.89
N ASP A 109 7.89 -11.42 13.22
CA ASP A 109 7.08 -10.66 14.20
C ASP A 109 5.87 -9.93 13.60
N ASP A 110 5.73 -9.95 12.27
CA ASP A 110 4.61 -9.28 11.60
C ASP A 110 3.30 -10.07 11.81
N PRO A 111 2.29 -9.47 12.48
CA PRO A 111 1.03 -10.14 12.78
C PRO A 111 0.10 -10.22 11.55
N ASP A 112 0.43 -9.54 10.45
CA ASP A 112 -0.41 -9.56 9.27
C ASP A 112 -0.50 -10.97 8.66
N PRO A 113 -1.69 -11.36 8.16
CA PRO A 113 -1.87 -12.67 7.55
C PRO A 113 -1.03 -12.79 6.28
N VAL A 114 -0.49 -13.99 6.05
CA VAL A 114 0.28 -14.27 4.84
C VAL A 114 -0.67 -14.41 3.65
N TRP A 115 -0.42 -13.62 2.61
CA TRP A 115 -1.03 -13.78 1.29
C TRP A 115 0.06 -13.99 0.25
N ASN A 116 0.02 -15.14 -0.45
CA ASN A 116 0.98 -15.48 -1.52
C ASN A 116 2.46 -15.25 -1.14
N GLY A 117 2.83 -15.56 0.10
CA GLY A 117 4.19 -15.34 0.61
C GLY A 117 4.51 -13.90 1.02
N TYR A 118 3.54 -12.98 1.06
CA TYR A 118 3.68 -11.61 1.56
C TYR A 118 2.85 -11.40 2.83
N LYS A 119 3.36 -10.56 3.73
CA LYS A 119 2.64 -10.01 4.89
C LYS A 119 2.55 -8.50 4.69
#